data_AF-A0A9D4EK94-F1
#
_entry.id   AF-A0A9D4EK94-F1
#
_cell.length_a   1.000
_cell.length_b   1.000
_cell.length_c   1.000
_cell.angle_alpha   90.00
_cell.angle_beta   90.00
_cell.angle_gamma   90.00
#
_symmetry.space_group_name_H-M   'P 1'
#
loop_
_entity.id
_entity.type
_entity.pdbx_description
1 polymer ?
#
loop_
_entity_poly.entity_id
_entity_poly.type
_entity_poly.pdbx_seq_one_letter_code
_entity_poly.pdbx_strand_id
1 'polypeptide(L)'
;MKTLIIKRHELRTDPIEAILEQRNTPRADTKRSPAEMMMNRKLRTMVPSRVKAEPSCESRVNRKKSVKKWFDQKAHDQPKVKIGQSVYFHKQSKKPWQKGIVENINGDRYILRSEESGLYARNRVHIRPTKVEVQIREQSPPRYGDIYTGNQSAPKTPETTRMTATNQNQQQLRNPARVDTT
;
A
#
# COMPACT_ATOMS: atom_id res chain seq x y z
N MET A 1 20.44 1.06 -9.19
CA MET A 1 19.77 -0.11 -8.55
C MET A 1 18.87 -0.84 -9.54
N LYS A 2 17.53 -0.65 -9.56
CA LYS A 2 16.61 -1.43 -10.45
C LYS A 2 17.13 -1.56 -11.89
N THR A 3 17.51 -0.44 -12.51
CA THR A 3 18.07 -0.35 -13.86
C THR A 3 19.30 -1.22 -14.14
N LEU A 4 20.20 -1.41 -13.16
CA LEU A 4 21.41 -2.24 -13.37
C LEU A 4 21.10 -3.73 -13.29
N ILE A 5 20.19 -4.13 -12.40
CA ILE A 5 19.74 -5.52 -12.25
C ILE A 5 18.92 -5.93 -13.49
N ILE A 6 18.00 -5.05 -13.92
CA ILE A 6 17.24 -5.20 -15.16
C ILE A 6 18.20 -5.33 -16.36
N LYS A 7 19.21 -4.46 -16.48
CA LYS A 7 20.16 -4.54 -17.60
C LYS A 7 21.02 -5.81 -17.62
N ARG A 8 21.41 -6.38 -16.47
CA ARG A 8 22.08 -7.70 -16.45
C ARG A 8 21.13 -8.83 -16.86
N HIS A 9 19.88 -8.78 -16.41
CA HIS A 9 18.85 -9.74 -16.79
C HIS A 9 18.54 -9.70 -18.30
N GLU A 10 18.41 -8.50 -18.88
CA GLU A 10 18.29 -8.29 -20.34
C GLU A 10 19.48 -8.88 -21.10
N LEU A 11 20.70 -8.70 -20.59
CA LEU A 11 21.95 -9.26 -21.12
C LEU A 11 22.20 -10.72 -20.71
N ARG A 12 21.22 -11.42 -20.13
CA ARG A 12 21.29 -12.82 -19.66
C ARG A 12 22.51 -13.14 -18.77
N THR A 13 23.04 -12.15 -18.05
CA THR A 13 24.17 -12.30 -17.13
C THR A 13 23.70 -12.31 -15.68
N ASP A 14 24.52 -12.81 -14.77
CA ASP A 14 24.20 -12.87 -13.34
C ASP A 14 23.80 -11.49 -12.76
N PRO A 15 22.60 -11.35 -12.17
CA PRO A 15 22.20 -10.13 -11.48
C PRO A 15 22.95 -9.89 -10.15
N ILE A 16 23.58 -10.90 -9.53
CA ILE A 16 24.34 -10.74 -8.29
C ILE A 16 25.64 -9.94 -8.55
N GLU A 17 26.31 -10.14 -9.69
CA GLU A 17 27.42 -9.26 -10.13
C GLU A 17 27.05 -7.78 -10.14
N ALA A 18 25.85 -7.41 -10.61
CA ALA A 18 25.40 -6.02 -10.58
C ALA A 18 25.22 -5.48 -9.16
N ILE A 19 24.85 -6.33 -8.20
CA ILE A 19 24.75 -5.97 -6.78
C ILE A 19 26.16 -5.82 -6.17
N LEU A 20 27.11 -6.68 -6.54
CA LEU A 20 28.51 -6.61 -6.12
C LEU A 20 29.16 -5.28 -6.56
N GLU A 21 29.14 -4.98 -7.85
CA GLU A 21 29.77 -3.74 -8.37
C GLU A 21 29.02 -2.48 -7.92
N GLN A 22 27.69 -2.51 -7.76
CA GLN A 22 26.93 -1.41 -7.15
C GLN A 22 27.29 -1.16 -5.67
N ARG A 23 27.70 -2.19 -4.92
CA ARG A 23 28.19 -2.08 -3.53
C ARG A 23 29.64 -1.61 -3.45
N ASN A 24 30.44 -1.85 -4.49
CA ASN A 24 31.85 -1.45 -4.55
C ASN A 24 32.08 -0.10 -5.27
N THR A 25 31.08 0.41 -6.00
CA THR A 25 31.14 1.73 -6.64
C THR A 25 31.24 2.85 -5.58
N PRO A 26 32.26 3.74 -5.63
CA PRO A 26 32.40 4.85 -4.70
C PRO A 26 31.33 5.92 -4.90
N ARG A 27 30.83 6.50 -3.80
CA ARG A 27 29.81 7.57 -3.85
C ARG A 27 30.45 8.96 -3.85
N ALA A 28 30.03 9.84 -4.77
CA ALA A 28 30.65 11.15 -5.00
C ALA A 28 30.59 12.13 -3.80
N ASP A 29 29.76 11.88 -2.79
CA ASP A 29 29.63 12.68 -1.56
C ASP A 29 30.49 12.16 -0.39
N THR A 30 31.04 10.95 -0.49
CA THR A 30 31.83 10.31 0.58
C THR A 30 33.16 9.73 0.12
N LYS A 31 33.41 9.66 -1.19
CA LYS A 31 34.52 8.99 -1.89
C LYS A 31 34.68 7.47 -1.63
N ARG A 32 34.19 6.95 -0.49
CA ARG A 32 34.06 5.52 -0.19
C ARG A 32 32.90 4.85 -0.91
N SER A 33 32.98 3.53 -1.08
CA SER A 33 31.86 2.68 -1.53
C SER A 33 30.94 2.25 -0.37
N PRO A 34 29.70 1.80 -0.65
CA PRO A 34 28.83 1.18 0.35
C PRO A 34 29.47 0.02 1.12
N ALA A 35 30.18 -0.88 0.44
CA ALA A 35 30.88 -2.00 1.06
C ALA A 35 32.04 -1.53 1.96
N GLU A 36 32.79 -0.51 1.53
CA GLU A 36 33.91 0.08 2.27
C GLU A 36 33.45 0.89 3.49
N MET A 37 32.26 1.50 3.44
CA MET A 37 31.64 2.13 4.62
C MET A 37 31.12 1.11 5.65
N MET A 38 30.83 -0.14 5.23
CA MET A 38 30.33 -1.20 6.13
C MET A 38 31.47 -2.07 6.69
N MET A 39 32.41 -2.48 5.84
CA MET A 39 33.48 -3.42 6.17
C MET A 39 34.82 -2.75 6.50
N ASN A 40 34.88 -1.41 6.42
CA ASN A 40 36.07 -0.57 6.59
C ASN A 40 37.30 -0.99 5.74
N ARG A 41 37.08 -1.77 4.68
CA ARG A 41 38.06 -2.28 3.72
C ARG A 41 37.44 -2.34 2.32
N LYS A 42 38.28 -2.33 1.29
CA LYS A 42 37.83 -2.60 -0.09
C LYS A 42 37.60 -4.11 -0.29
N LEU A 43 36.58 -4.44 -1.07
CA LEU A 43 36.35 -5.79 -1.58
C LEU A 43 36.97 -5.93 -2.98
N ARG A 44 37.15 -7.18 -3.44
CA ARG A 44 37.60 -7.47 -4.81
C ARG A 44 36.49 -7.12 -5.81
N THR A 45 36.86 -6.42 -6.88
CA THR A 45 36.02 -6.01 -8.01
C THR A 45 36.59 -6.56 -9.31
N MET A 46 35.77 -6.62 -10.37
CA MET A 46 36.24 -6.88 -11.72
C MET A 46 36.89 -5.63 -12.34
N VAL A 47 36.45 -4.43 -11.92
CA VAL A 47 37.08 -3.16 -12.32
C VAL A 47 38.37 -2.91 -11.52
N PRO A 48 39.54 -2.64 -12.14
CA PRO A 48 40.78 -2.33 -11.43
C PRO A 48 40.74 -1.00 -10.66
N SER A 49 40.52 -1.05 -9.34
CA SER A 49 40.45 0.15 -8.48
C SER A 49 41.83 0.67 -8.05
N ARG A 50 42.48 1.48 -8.90
CA ARG A 50 43.83 2.04 -8.64
C ARG A 50 43.85 3.23 -7.66
N VAL A 51 42.70 3.69 -7.17
CA VAL A 51 42.57 4.94 -6.38
C VAL A 51 42.62 4.68 -4.87
N LYS A 52 43.71 5.09 -4.19
CA LYS A 52 43.72 5.28 -2.73
C LYS A 52 42.93 6.55 -2.40
N ALA A 53 41.65 6.41 -2.04
CA ALA A 53 40.75 7.52 -1.79
C ALA A 53 40.71 7.87 -0.30
N GLU A 54 41.47 8.88 0.12
CA GLU A 54 41.39 9.39 1.49
C GLU A 54 39.96 9.92 1.79
N PRO A 55 39.28 9.41 2.85
CA PRO A 55 37.84 9.53 3.00
C PRO A 55 37.42 10.70 3.92
N SER A 56 37.35 11.91 3.36
CA SER A 56 36.84 13.11 4.03
C SER A 56 35.38 12.96 4.49
N CYS A 57 35.11 13.22 5.77
CA CYS A 57 33.76 13.31 6.32
C CYS A 57 33.09 14.67 6.01
N GLU A 58 33.91 15.71 5.91
CA GLU A 58 33.54 17.09 5.57
C GLU A 58 32.82 17.15 4.22
N SER A 59 33.25 16.36 3.23
CA SER A 59 32.60 16.29 1.92
C SER A 59 31.12 15.90 1.99
N ARG A 60 30.77 14.96 2.88
CA ARG A 60 29.38 14.52 3.12
C ARG A 60 28.58 15.58 3.86
N VAL A 61 29.19 16.26 4.84
CA VAL A 61 28.56 17.36 5.58
C VAL A 61 28.27 18.55 4.66
N ASN A 62 29.23 18.92 3.81
CA ASN A 62 29.09 20.00 2.84
C ASN A 62 28.04 19.65 1.77
N ARG A 63 27.99 18.40 1.28
CA ARG A 63 26.91 17.95 0.38
C ARG A 63 25.53 18.05 1.04
N LYS A 64 25.39 17.70 2.32
CA LYS A 64 24.14 17.90 3.08
C LYS A 64 23.77 19.38 3.18
N LYS A 65 24.71 20.26 3.56
CA LYS A 65 24.50 21.72 3.64
C LYS A 65 24.03 22.30 2.32
N SER A 66 24.68 21.96 1.20
CA SER A 66 24.29 22.44 -0.13
C SER A 66 22.92 21.94 -0.57
N VAL A 67 22.58 20.67 -0.31
CA VAL A 67 21.25 20.13 -0.62
C VAL A 67 20.17 20.81 0.23
N LYS A 68 20.43 21.06 1.52
CA LYS A 68 19.53 21.83 2.38
C LYS A 68 19.30 23.24 1.82
N LYS A 69 20.38 23.99 1.52
CA LYS A 69 20.29 25.35 0.94
C LYS A 69 19.44 25.41 -0.33
N TRP A 70 19.53 24.42 -1.22
CA TRP A 70 18.73 24.38 -2.45
C TRP A 70 17.28 23.93 -2.23
N PHE A 71 17.02 23.08 -1.23
CA PHE A 71 15.66 22.68 -0.85
C PHE A 71 14.91 23.81 -0.16
N ASP A 72 15.52 24.42 0.86
CA ASP A 72 14.93 25.49 1.68
C ASP A 72 14.43 26.67 0.83
N GLN A 73 15.14 27.04 -0.23
CA GLN A 73 14.76 28.11 -1.18
C GLN A 73 13.38 27.94 -1.84
N LYS A 74 12.85 26.72 -1.87
CA LYS A 74 11.52 26.40 -2.43
C LYS A 74 10.63 25.65 -1.43
N ALA A 75 11.06 25.53 -0.18
CA ALA A 75 10.30 24.90 0.89
C ALA A 75 9.34 25.92 1.50
N HIS A 76 8.13 25.46 1.82
CA HIS A 76 7.13 26.24 2.54
C HIS A 76 6.46 25.34 3.58
N ASP A 77 6.27 25.85 4.79
CA ASP A 77 5.62 25.09 5.86
C ASP A 77 4.13 24.91 5.55
N GLN A 78 3.65 23.67 5.69
CA GLN A 78 2.24 23.35 5.44
C GLN A 78 1.42 23.60 6.71
N PRO A 79 0.28 24.33 6.63
CA PRO A 79 -0.48 24.74 7.80
C PRO A 79 -0.95 23.53 8.60
N LYS A 80 -0.67 23.51 9.91
CA LYS A 80 -0.99 22.39 10.81
C LYS A 80 -2.48 22.07 10.79
N VAL A 81 -2.82 20.79 10.80
CA VAL A 81 -4.21 20.29 10.81
C VAL A 81 -4.58 19.95 12.26
N LYS A 82 -5.83 20.19 12.67
CA LYS A 82 -6.30 19.88 14.03
C LYS A 82 -6.87 18.45 14.13
N ILE A 83 -6.90 17.89 15.33
CA ILE A 83 -7.69 16.68 15.64
C ILE A 83 -9.17 17.00 15.41
N GLY A 84 -9.95 16.02 14.93
CA GLY A 84 -11.36 16.17 14.54
C GLY A 84 -11.56 16.82 13.16
N GLN A 85 -10.51 17.26 12.48
CA GLN A 85 -10.64 17.96 11.20
C GLN A 85 -10.79 17.00 10.01
N SER A 86 -11.78 17.26 9.14
CA SER A 86 -11.94 16.61 7.85
C SER A 86 -10.76 16.88 6.90
N VAL A 87 -10.27 15.83 6.26
CA VAL A 87 -9.13 15.85 5.34
C VAL A 87 -9.33 14.94 4.14
N TYR A 88 -8.76 15.34 3.00
CA TYR A 88 -8.34 14.38 1.98
C TYR A 88 -6.94 13.88 2.31
N PHE A 89 -6.71 12.56 2.21
CA PHE A 89 -5.39 11.96 2.41
C PHE A 89 -5.01 10.96 1.33
N HIS A 90 -3.71 10.79 1.11
CA HIS A 90 -3.17 9.94 0.06
C HIS A 90 -2.85 8.54 0.62
N LYS A 91 -3.73 7.56 0.35
CA LYS A 91 -3.60 6.17 0.86
C LYS A 91 -2.45 5.42 0.21
N GLN A 92 -2.30 5.48 -1.11
CA GLN A 92 -1.21 4.82 -1.86
C GLN A 92 -0.80 5.69 -3.06
N SER A 93 0.50 5.79 -3.36
CA SER A 93 0.99 6.42 -4.58
C SER A 93 0.39 5.74 -5.81
N LYS A 94 -0.23 6.54 -6.70
CA LYS A 94 -1.08 6.16 -7.85
C LYS A 94 -2.58 5.94 -7.56
N LYS A 95 -3.06 6.04 -6.31
CA LYS A 95 -4.52 6.03 -6.02
C LYS A 95 -5.06 7.45 -5.80
N PRO A 96 -6.37 7.69 -6.03
CA PRO A 96 -6.99 8.96 -5.69
C PRO A 96 -6.88 9.27 -4.19
N TRP A 97 -7.09 10.54 -3.85
CA TRP A 97 -7.14 10.99 -2.45
C TRP A 97 -8.46 10.52 -1.81
N GLN A 98 -8.37 9.89 -0.64
CA GLN A 98 -9.51 9.36 0.10
C GLN A 98 -9.92 10.36 1.21
N LYS A 99 -11.21 10.42 1.55
CA LYS A 99 -11.69 11.22 2.67
C LYS A 99 -11.39 10.54 4.01
N GLY A 100 -11.11 11.33 5.03
CA GLY A 100 -10.97 10.88 6.40
C GLY A 100 -11.00 12.03 7.40
N ILE A 101 -10.90 11.69 8.68
CA ILE A 101 -10.81 12.64 9.80
C ILE A 101 -9.49 12.41 10.56
N VAL A 102 -8.85 13.49 11.02
CA VAL A 102 -7.69 13.38 11.92
C VAL A 102 -8.13 12.91 13.29
N GLU A 103 -7.65 11.74 13.71
CA GLU A 103 -7.98 11.13 15.00
C GLU A 103 -6.93 11.43 16.08
N ASN A 104 -5.64 11.44 15.71
CA ASN A 104 -4.55 11.75 16.65
C ASN A 104 -3.32 12.33 15.92
N ILE A 105 -2.37 12.94 16.63
CA ILE A 105 -1.16 13.57 16.08
C ILE A 105 0.06 13.16 16.92
N ASN A 106 0.85 12.21 16.39
CA ASN A 106 2.03 11.64 17.04
C ASN A 106 3.29 12.29 16.47
N GLY A 107 3.55 13.55 16.87
CA GLY A 107 4.60 14.39 16.28
C GLY A 107 4.27 14.75 14.83
N ASP A 108 5.20 14.51 13.90
CA ASP A 108 4.99 14.77 12.46
C ASP A 108 3.99 13.81 11.78
N ARG A 109 3.54 12.77 12.47
CA ARG A 109 2.64 11.72 11.96
C ARG A 109 1.21 11.94 12.47
N TYR A 110 0.30 12.22 11.54
CA TYR A 110 -1.13 12.30 11.80
C TYR A 110 -1.75 10.92 11.65
N ILE A 111 -2.58 10.50 12.60
CA ILE A 111 -3.37 9.27 12.52
C ILE A 111 -4.74 9.64 11.96
N LEU A 112 -5.13 9.00 10.87
CA LEU A 112 -6.33 9.34 10.10
C LEU A 112 -7.30 8.17 10.05
N ARG A 113 -8.58 8.42 10.35
CA ARG A 113 -9.68 7.45 10.19
C ARG A 113 -10.32 7.64 8.82
N SER A 114 -10.43 6.57 8.03
CA SER A 114 -11.02 6.61 6.69
C SER A 114 -12.55 6.48 6.69
N GLU A 115 -13.20 7.07 5.69
CA GLU A 115 -14.64 6.89 5.36
C GLU A 115 -15.01 5.40 5.18
N GLU A 116 -14.09 4.62 4.62
CA GLU A 116 -14.17 3.16 4.35
C GLU A 116 -13.92 2.30 5.61
N SER A 117 -13.77 2.92 6.79
CA SER A 117 -13.15 2.39 8.00
C SER A 117 -11.64 2.09 7.88
N GLY A 118 -10.95 2.00 9.03
CA GLY A 118 -9.52 1.74 9.13
C GLY A 118 -8.64 2.99 9.35
N LEU A 119 -7.49 2.77 10.01
CA LEU A 119 -6.58 3.83 10.49
C LEU A 119 -5.29 3.91 9.65
N TYR A 120 -4.85 5.13 9.35
CA TYR A 120 -3.69 5.39 8.50
C TYR A 120 -2.78 6.47 9.09
N ALA A 121 -1.54 6.12 9.43
CA ALA A 121 -0.52 7.10 9.81
C ALA A 121 0.06 7.80 8.56
N ARG A 122 -0.04 9.13 8.48
CA ARG A 122 0.44 9.92 7.34
C ARG A 122 1.14 11.21 7.80
N ASN A 123 2.23 11.55 7.12
CA ASN A 123 2.93 12.83 7.32
C ASN A 123 2.13 13.97 6.68
N ARG A 124 2.31 15.19 7.17
CA ARG A 124 1.57 16.40 6.73
C ARG A 124 1.46 16.58 5.21
N VAL A 125 2.53 16.24 4.46
CA VAL A 125 2.61 16.34 2.98
C VAL A 125 1.55 15.49 2.25
N HIS A 126 1.08 14.40 2.88
CA HIS A 126 0.10 13.47 2.29
C HIS A 126 -1.35 13.80 2.70
N ILE A 127 -1.60 15.02 3.18
CA ILE A 127 -2.86 15.46 3.80
C ILE A 127 -3.26 16.84 3.25
N ARG A 128 -4.54 17.04 2.98
CA ARG A 128 -5.13 18.32 2.55
C ARG A 128 -6.36 18.61 3.42
N PRO A 129 -6.42 19.73 4.17
CA PRO A 129 -7.61 20.08 4.95
C PRO A 129 -8.79 20.35 4.00
N THR A 130 -10.01 20.04 4.44
CA THR A 130 -11.21 20.13 3.60
C THR A 130 -12.41 20.60 4.42
N LYS A 131 -13.30 21.41 3.83
CA LYS A 131 -14.58 21.83 4.45
C LYS A 131 -15.72 20.82 4.26
N VAL A 132 -15.45 19.70 3.59
CA VAL A 132 -16.43 18.64 3.31
C VAL A 132 -16.49 17.72 4.52
N GLU A 133 -17.69 17.49 5.05
CA GLU A 133 -17.92 16.54 6.13
C GLU A 133 -17.69 15.10 5.65
N VAL A 134 -17.17 14.27 6.54
CA VAL A 134 -16.81 12.88 6.24
C VAL A 134 -17.65 11.95 7.11
N GLN A 135 -18.64 11.32 6.50
CA GLN A 135 -19.51 10.35 7.15
C GLN A 135 -18.74 9.03 7.33
N ILE A 136 -18.10 8.85 8.49
CA ILE A 136 -17.35 7.63 8.82
C ILE A 136 -18.34 6.48 8.98
N ARG A 137 -18.13 5.39 8.25
CA ARG A 137 -18.86 4.14 8.47
C ARG A 137 -18.33 3.47 9.74
N GLU A 138 -19.12 3.50 10.81
CA GLU A 138 -18.79 2.80 12.07
C GLU A 138 -18.87 1.28 11.91
N GLN A 139 -19.74 0.81 11.03
CA GLN A 139 -19.94 -0.61 10.74
C GLN A 139 -19.43 -0.95 9.33
N SER A 140 -18.74 -2.08 9.21
CA SER A 140 -18.49 -2.69 7.90
C SER A 140 -19.82 -3.15 7.29
N PRO A 141 -19.99 -3.11 5.96
CA PRO A 141 -21.12 -3.80 5.33
C PRO A 141 -21.16 -5.27 5.76
N PRO A 142 -22.33 -5.84 6.09
CA PRO A 142 -22.42 -7.23 6.53
C PRO A 142 -21.83 -8.15 5.46
N ARG A 143 -21.02 -9.13 5.88
CA ARG A 143 -20.47 -10.09 4.93
C ARG A 143 -21.59 -10.99 4.43
N TYR A 144 -21.61 -11.21 3.12
CA TYR A 144 -22.59 -12.08 2.47
C TYR A 144 -22.29 -13.54 2.86
N GLY A 145 -22.86 -13.97 4.00
CA GLY A 145 -22.61 -15.27 4.62
C GLY A 145 -23.17 -15.41 6.04
N ASP A 146 -23.29 -14.33 6.80
CA ASP A 146 -23.57 -14.39 8.26
C ASP A 146 -25.06 -14.64 8.63
N ILE A 147 -25.95 -14.96 7.67
CA ILE A 147 -27.42 -15.00 7.85
C ILE A 147 -27.99 -16.43 8.00
N TYR A 148 -27.23 -17.38 8.56
CA TYR A 148 -27.72 -18.74 8.82
C TYR A 148 -27.24 -19.34 10.16
N THR A 149 -27.60 -18.72 11.28
CA THR A 149 -27.48 -19.34 12.62
C THR A 149 -28.75 -19.19 13.46
N GLY A 150 -29.40 -20.33 13.75
CA GLY A 150 -30.26 -20.51 14.92
C GLY A 150 -31.62 -19.81 14.96
N ASN A 151 -32.68 -20.51 14.57
CA ASN A 151 -33.94 -20.54 15.33
C ASN A 151 -34.77 -21.78 14.98
N GLN A 152 -34.46 -22.91 15.61
CA GLN A 152 -35.40 -24.03 15.70
C GLN A 152 -36.22 -23.89 16.97
N SER A 153 -37.44 -23.38 16.83
CA SER A 153 -38.46 -23.38 17.89
C SER A 153 -39.71 -24.05 17.36
N ALA A 154 -40.15 -25.15 17.98
CA ALA A 154 -41.17 -26.03 17.42
C ALA A 154 -42.51 -25.30 17.18
N PRO A 155 -43.18 -25.54 16.02
CA PRO A 155 -44.50 -24.96 15.76
C PRO A 155 -45.54 -25.58 16.68
N LYS A 156 -46.22 -24.75 17.48
CA LYS A 156 -47.44 -25.13 18.18
C LYS A 156 -48.57 -25.23 17.17
N THR A 157 -49.41 -26.27 17.28
CA THR A 157 -50.71 -26.31 16.58
C THR A 157 -51.58 -25.13 16.99
N PRO A 158 -52.36 -24.61 16.03
CA PRO A 158 -53.80 -24.77 16.17
C PRO A 158 -54.45 -25.39 14.92
N GLU A 159 -55.65 -25.93 15.12
CA GLU A 159 -56.47 -26.55 14.08
C GLU A 159 -57.19 -25.47 13.23
N THR A 160 -57.40 -25.73 11.93
CA THR A 160 -58.45 -25.07 11.15
C THR A 160 -58.94 -25.96 10.01
N THR A 161 -60.20 -26.37 10.12
CA THR A 161 -61.21 -26.68 9.08
C THR A 161 -60.76 -27.00 7.65
N ARG A 162 -61.13 -28.19 7.18
CA ARG A 162 -61.06 -28.63 5.76
C ARG A 162 -62.09 -27.92 4.87
N MET A 163 -61.67 -27.45 3.69
CA MET A 163 -62.42 -27.52 2.41
C MET A 163 -61.38 -27.58 1.27
N THR A 164 -61.16 -28.67 0.53
CA THR A 164 -61.96 -29.36 -0.53
C THR A 164 -62.17 -28.58 -1.85
N ALA A 165 -61.21 -28.70 -2.77
CA ALA A 165 -61.39 -28.86 -4.23
C ALA A 165 -60.04 -29.35 -4.81
N THR A 166 -59.93 -30.52 -5.45
CA THR A 166 -60.36 -30.86 -6.83
C THR A 166 -59.61 -30.01 -7.86
N ASN A 167 -58.42 -30.40 -8.36
CA ASN A 167 -58.08 -31.55 -9.23
C ASN A 167 -58.57 -31.44 -10.69
N GLN A 168 -57.65 -31.06 -11.60
CA GLN A 168 -57.36 -31.66 -12.92
C GLN A 168 -56.25 -30.80 -13.59
N ASN A 169 -55.15 -31.28 -14.18
CA ASN A 169 -54.78 -32.48 -14.97
C ASN A 169 -54.69 -32.19 -16.49
N GLN A 170 -53.46 -32.06 -16.99
CA GLN A 170 -52.94 -32.55 -18.30
C GLN A 170 -51.41 -32.27 -18.30
N GLN A 171 -50.51 -33.21 -18.63
CA GLN A 171 -50.22 -33.83 -19.95
C GLN A 171 -49.72 -32.79 -20.98
N GLN A 172 -48.64 -32.96 -21.75
CA GLN A 172 -47.74 -34.09 -22.10
C GLN A 172 -46.33 -33.50 -22.45
N LEU A 173 -45.22 -34.16 -22.87
CA LEU A 173 -44.88 -35.52 -23.34
C LEU A 173 -43.36 -35.84 -23.13
N ARG A 174 -42.81 -36.80 -23.89
CA ARG A 174 -41.39 -37.17 -24.16
C ARG A 174 -40.64 -36.09 -24.99
N ASN A 175 -39.32 -36.10 -25.26
CA ASN A 175 -38.18 -37.02 -25.02
C ASN A 175 -36.84 -36.22 -25.03
N PRO A 176 -35.68 -36.78 -24.60
CA PRO A 176 -34.40 -36.07 -24.55
C PRO A 176 -33.60 -36.08 -25.87
N ALA A 177 -32.74 -35.07 -26.06
CA ALA A 177 -31.78 -34.99 -27.16
C ALA A 177 -30.32 -35.12 -26.67
N ARG A 178 -29.72 -36.26 -27.02
CA ARG A 178 -28.43 -36.41 -27.72
C ARG A 178 -27.28 -35.43 -27.37
N VAL A 179 -26.17 -36.01 -26.88
CA VAL A 179 -24.83 -35.41 -26.82
C VAL A 179 -23.92 -36.20 -27.75
N ASP A 180 -23.28 -35.55 -28.72
CA ASP A 180 -22.28 -36.19 -29.60
C ASP A 180 -20.85 -35.82 -29.20
N THR A 181 -19.97 -36.79 -29.40
CA THR A 181 -18.63 -37.02 -28.85
C THR A 181 -17.50 -36.09 -29.32
N THR A 182 -16.48 -35.95 -28.46
CA THR A 182 -15.06 -35.57 -28.73
C THR A 182 -14.74 -34.08 -28.89
#